data_AF-A0A9E3JTB2-F1
#
_entry.id   AF-A0A9E3JTB2-F1
#
_cell.length_a   1.000
_cell.length_b   1.000
_cell.length_c   1.000
_cell.angle_alpha   90.00
_cell.angle_beta   90.00
_cell.angle_gamma   90.00
#
_symmetry.space_group_name_H-M   'P 1'
#
loop_
_entity.id
_entity.type
_entity.pdbx_description
1 polymer ?
#
loop_
_entity_poly.entity_id
_entity_poly.type
_entity_poly.pdbx_seq_one_letter_code
_entity_poly.pdbx_strand_id
1 'polypeptide(L)' 'MSDLAPAIPDPRPLPPIEPALEDCCGSGCPNCIFDVYQMLLANYKQALAEWEARHPEAAAHSAPD' A
#
# COMPACT_ATOMS: atom_id res chain seq x y z
N MET A 1 36.36 -0.37 -4.86
CA MET A 1 35.51 -0.29 -6.07
C MET A 1 34.08 -0.27 -5.55
N SER A 2 33.58 0.93 -5.24
CA SER A 2 32.23 1.14 -4.71
C SER A 2 31.48 1.88 -5.80
N ASP A 3 31.05 1.13 -6.80
CA ASP A 3 30.23 1.64 -7.88
C ASP A 3 28.85 1.98 -7.34
N LEU A 4 28.52 3.24 -7.52
CA LEU A 4 27.29 3.91 -7.11
C LEU A 4 26.12 3.22 -7.82
N ALA A 5 25.38 2.37 -7.12
CA ALA A 5 24.11 1.88 -7.62
C ALA A 5 23.20 3.10 -7.89
N PRO A 6 22.51 3.17 -9.05
CA PRO A 6 21.56 4.24 -9.29
C PRO A 6 20.51 4.23 -8.17
N ALA A 7 20.18 5.41 -7.65
CA ALA A 7 19.13 5.55 -6.65
C ALA A 7 17.82 4.98 -7.23
N ILE A 8 17.39 3.83 -6.71
CA ILE A 8 16.09 3.26 -7.05
C ILE A 8 15.05 4.30 -6.62
N PRO A 9 14.18 4.78 -7.51
CA PRO A 9 13.14 5.72 -7.12
C PRO A 9 12.27 5.08 -6.04
N ASP A 10 11.91 5.87 -5.03
CA ASP A 10 11.14 5.45 -3.88
C ASP A 10 9.73 6.07 -3.92
N PRO A 11 8.87 5.61 -4.86
CA PRO A 11 7.54 6.15 -5.03
C PRO A 11 6.63 5.83 -3.83
N ARG A 12 5.63 6.69 -3.61
CA ARG A 12 4.58 6.41 -2.63
C ARG A 12 3.87 5.09 -2.99
N PRO A 13 3.65 4.17 -2.04
CA PRO A 13 2.88 2.96 -2.32
C PRO A 13 1.44 3.33 -2.72
N LEU A 14 0.82 2.46 -3.52
CA LEU A 14 -0.58 2.62 -3.94
C LEU A 14 -1.50 1.77 -3.06
N PRO A 15 -2.67 2.29 -2.69
CA PRO A 15 -3.65 1.50 -1.95
C PRO A 15 -4.16 0.33 -2.80
N PRO A 16 -4.47 -0.83 -2.19
CA PRO A 16 -5.16 -1.90 -2.91
C PRO A 16 -6.55 -1.43 -3.34
N ILE A 17 -7.03 -1.97 -4.45
CA ILE A 17 -8.40 -1.72 -4.94
C ILE A 17 -9.36 -2.51 -4.05
N GLU A 18 -10.37 -1.82 -3.51
CA GLU A 18 -11.42 -2.48 -2.74
C GLU A 18 -12.26 -3.37 -3.68
N PRO A 19 -12.43 -4.66 -3.36
CA PRO A 19 -13.23 -5.57 -4.18
C PRO A 19 -14.70 -5.23 -4.09
N ALA A 20 -15.43 -5.43 -5.19
CA ALA A 20 -16.87 -5.27 -5.20
C ALA A 20 -17.55 -6.49 -4.54
N LEU A 21 -18.83 -6.36 -4.19
CA LEU A 21 -19.57 -7.49 -3.60
C LEU A 21 -19.73 -8.64 -4.60
N GLU A 22 -19.80 -8.31 -5.90
CA GLU A 22 -19.91 -9.25 -7.01
C GLU A 22 -18.64 -10.09 -7.20
N ASP A 23 -17.48 -9.59 -6.75
CA ASP A 23 -16.20 -10.33 -6.78
C ASP A 23 -16.15 -11.41 -5.69
N CYS A 24 -17.07 -11.36 -4.73
CA CYS A 24 -17.17 -12.37 -3.68
C CYS A 24 -17.92 -13.60 -4.17
N CYS A 25 -17.25 -14.77 -4.06
CA CYS A 25 -17.82 -16.09 -4.34
C CYS A 25 -19.11 -16.40 -3.54
N GLY A 26 -19.37 -15.71 -2.42
CA GLY A 26 -20.62 -15.81 -1.64
C GLY A 26 -20.88 -17.16 -0.95
N SER A 27 -20.02 -18.15 -1.17
CA SER A 27 -20.25 -19.55 -0.81
C SER A 27 -19.29 -20.06 0.26
N GLY A 28 -18.54 -19.17 0.92
CA GLY A 28 -17.53 -19.56 1.92
C GLY A 28 -16.26 -20.14 1.29
N CYS A 29 -15.85 -19.64 0.12
CA CYS A 29 -14.60 -20.03 -0.54
C CYS A 29 -13.38 -19.84 0.41
N PRO A 30 -12.38 -20.74 0.37
CA PRO A 30 -11.22 -20.70 1.28
C PRO A 30 -10.30 -19.49 1.06
N ASN A 31 -10.38 -18.83 -0.10
CA ASN A 31 -9.70 -17.58 -0.39
C ASN A 31 -10.76 -16.48 -0.56
N CYS A 32 -11.28 -15.95 0.55
CA CYS A 32 -12.20 -14.84 0.51
C CYS A 32 -11.48 -13.59 -0.03
N ILE A 33 -12.05 -12.95 -1.06
CA ILE A 33 -11.45 -11.75 -1.68
C ILE A 33 -11.32 -10.60 -0.68
N PHE A 34 -12.26 -10.47 0.24
CA PHE A 34 -12.20 -9.47 1.31
C PHE A 34 -11.07 -9.77 2.29
N ASP A 35 -10.82 -11.04 2.65
CA ASP A 35 -9.70 -11.38 3.54
C ASP A 35 -8.35 -11.05 2.88
N VAL A 36 -8.21 -11.36 1.59
CA VAL A 36 -7.02 -11.00 0.80
C VAL A 36 -6.86 -9.47 0.75
N TYR A 37 -7.93 -8.74 0.47
CA TYR A 37 -7.91 -7.28 0.47
C TYR A 37 -7.47 -6.71 1.82
N GLN A 38 -7.98 -7.22 2.93
CA GLN A 38 -7.61 -6.76 4.27
C GLN A 38 -6.12 -7.00 4.58
N MET A 39 -5.57 -8.14 4.16
CA MET A 39 -4.13 -8.41 4.28
C MET A 39 -3.30 -7.42 3.43
N LEU A 40 -3.70 -7.18 2.18
CA LEU A 40 -3.02 -6.22 1.31
C LEU A 40 -3.11 -4.79 1.86
N LEU A 41 -4.26 -4.42 2.44
CA LEU A 41 -4.48 -3.12 3.05
C LEU A 41 -3.59 -2.91 4.28
N ALA A 42 -3.39 -3.95 5.10
CA ALA A 42 -2.45 -3.89 6.22
C ALA A 42 -1.01 -3.67 5.73
N ASN A 43 -0.57 -4.42 4.72
CA ASN A 43 0.76 -4.26 4.13
C ASN A 43 0.95 -2.86 3.52
N TYR A 44 -0.07 -2.35 2.83
CA TYR A 44 -0.07 -1.01 2.28
C TYR A 44 0.09 0.05 3.37
N LYS A 45 -0.67 -0.03 4.47
CA LYS A 45 -0.58 0.94 5.58
C LYS A 45 0.81 0.96 6.21
N GLN A 46 1.42 -0.22 6.39
CA GLN A 46 2.78 -0.30 6.90
C GLN A 46 3.79 0.34 5.94
N ALA A 47 3.75 -0.04 4.66
CA ALA A 47 4.64 0.51 3.65
C ALA A 47 4.46 2.03 3.49
N LEU A 48 3.21 2.52 3.60
CA LEU A 48 2.90 3.93 3.55
C LEU A 48 3.51 4.68 4.73
N ALA A 49 3.39 4.16 5.96
CA ALA A 49 3.97 4.79 7.14
C ALA A 49 5.51 4.85 7.05
N GLU A 50 6.15 3.78 6.56
CA GLU A 50 7.60 3.74 6.31
C GLU A 50 8.03 4.73 5.22
N TRP A 51 7.19 4.93 4.21
CA TRP A 51 7.41 5.95 3.19
C TRP A 51 7.24 7.36 3.76
N GLU A 52 6.17 7.66 4.49
CA GLU A 52 5.94 8.98 5.09
C GLU A 52 7.06 9.39 6.07
N ALA A 53 7.63 8.43 6.81
CA ALA A 53 8.79 8.66 7.67
C ALA A 53 10.07 9.06 6.91
N ARG A 54 10.23 8.58 5.67
CA ARG A 54 11.35 8.93 4.78
C ARG A 54 11.07 10.18 3.94
N HIS A 55 9.80 10.57 3.80
CA HIS A 55 9.31 11.69 2.97
C HIS A 55 8.51 12.70 3.81
N PRO A 56 9.12 13.37 4.80
CA PRO A 56 8.42 14.28 5.71
C PRO A 56 7.79 15.49 5.00
N GLU A 57 8.36 15.94 3.87
CA GLU A 57 7.81 17.03 3.06
C GLU A 57 6.52 16.66 2.32
N ALA A 58 6.37 15.40 1.91
CA ALA A 58 5.17 14.91 1.25
C ALA A 58 4.03 14.70 2.26
N ALA A 59 4.35 14.31 3.50
CA ALA A 59 3.39 14.26 4.60
C ALA A 59 2.84 15.66 4.93
N ALA A 60 3.71 16.68 4.98
CA ALA A 60 3.30 18.07 5.24
C ALA A 60 2.38 18.64 4.14
N HIS A 61 2.53 18.23 2.88
CA HIS A 61 1.68 18.69 1.78
C HIS A 61 0.34 17.92 1.66
N SER A 62 0.16 16.84 2.43
CA SER A 62 -1.04 15.99 2.39
C SER A 62 -2.10 16.36 3.44
N ALA A 63 -1.77 17.23 4.41
CA ALA A 63 -2.70 17.71 5.44
C ALA A 63 -3.23 19.12 5.08
N PRO A 64 -4.52 19.31 4.79
CA PRO A 64 -5.09 20.66 4.69
C PRO A 64 -5.22 21.30 6.09
N ASP A 65 -4.98 22.62 6.16
CA ASP A 65 -5.11 23.51 7.34
C ASP A 65 -6.56 23.56 7.86
#